data_AF-A0A532T7N0-F1
#
_entry.id   AF-A0A532T7N0-F1
#
_cell.length_a   1.000
_cell.length_b   1.000
_cell.length_c   1.000
_cell.angle_alpha   90.00
_cell.angle_beta   90.00
_cell.angle_gamma   90.00
#
_symmetry.space_group_name_H-M   'P 1'
#
loop_
_entity.id
_entity.type
_entity.pdbx_description
1 polymer ?
#
loop_
_entity_poly.entity_id
_entity_poly.type
_entity_poly.pdbx_seq_one_letter_code
_entity_poly.pdbx_strand_id
1 'polypeptide(L)'
;MREFKVNEYITLKFENRKTNIYVAAKLFRQCKYLLIEIPINEMTSLDEIESIDDAAKRLGHSLENEINPELSIPPEVEFWGHCSNLQAWYENKYNPRLLHSNLAFPLLQKLNDVGDLLARQVLKEELARRLIAGAYSVMDLLINKFYIDFFNRDELWFILNEFKLDKFEKKLYYVSAEFFILKKLVDMGDGKAIQRLKIKIINYLSNGYNSIIAHCYERGYIDYLTREEFWGVFGADGVVLHELEQKIKKYRIISGQKRYVEQFQNFEYFKLQDGININSGPMIFTFEEGEITEIGIFGDERSVAEANHDYYYKDKGHLELEELGESIGKLGSLKKLILRDLGLKKLPTSFENLDQLRILSLAENSEIKLSNSLWKLESLKELDLSMNNLRRIPKSVENLKNLQELYLYGNNLKSVPLKSIEKLKKLQEICVDLEFAKRMDDKTYEYLKNILSVT
;
A
#
# COMPACT_ATOMS: atom_id res chain seq x y z
N MET A 1 -29.35 -44.91 16.37
CA MET A 1 -28.54 -43.68 16.36
C MET A 1 -28.58 -43.12 17.78
N ARG A 2 -27.43 -43.00 18.45
CA ARG A 2 -27.38 -42.40 19.80
C ARG A 2 -27.13 -40.90 19.64
N GLU A 3 -27.90 -40.10 20.34
CA GLU A 3 -27.83 -38.65 20.32
C GLU A 3 -27.74 -38.14 21.76
N PHE A 4 -26.85 -37.19 21.99
CA PHE A 4 -26.70 -36.52 23.28
C PHE A 4 -26.74 -35.02 23.07
N LYS A 5 -27.71 -34.36 23.70
CA LYS A 5 -27.90 -32.92 23.60
C LYS A 5 -27.20 -32.24 24.79
N VAL A 6 -26.19 -31.44 24.50
CA VAL A 6 -25.44 -30.69 25.54
C VAL A 6 -26.20 -29.43 25.94
N ASN A 7 -26.71 -28.70 24.95
CA ASN A 7 -27.56 -27.53 25.15
C ASN A 7 -28.46 -27.32 23.92
N GLU A 8 -29.11 -26.15 23.81
CA GLU A 8 -30.00 -25.86 22.70
C GLU A 8 -29.32 -25.82 21.31
N TYR A 9 -28.01 -25.55 21.26
CA TYR A 9 -27.23 -25.46 20.01
C TYR A 9 -26.37 -26.70 19.75
N ILE A 10 -25.78 -27.32 20.78
CA ILE A 10 -24.78 -28.38 20.66
C ILE A 10 -25.41 -29.75 20.83
N THR A 11 -25.13 -30.65 19.90
CA THR A 11 -25.56 -32.03 19.96
C THR A 11 -24.47 -32.96 19.45
N LEU A 12 -24.21 -34.05 20.16
CA LEU A 12 -23.31 -35.11 19.71
C LEU A 12 -24.12 -36.29 19.19
N LYS A 13 -23.71 -36.84 18.04
CA LYS A 13 -24.33 -38.03 17.45
C LYS A 13 -23.29 -39.11 17.23
N PHE A 14 -23.68 -40.35 17.56
CA PHE A 14 -22.90 -41.54 17.26
C PHE A 14 -23.35 -42.12 15.92
N GLU A 15 -22.50 -41.95 14.90
CA GLU A 15 -22.77 -42.29 13.51
C GLU A 15 -21.55 -43.00 12.92
N ASN A 16 -21.73 -44.13 12.23
CA ASN A 16 -20.64 -44.86 11.57
C ASN A 16 -19.44 -45.17 12.49
N ARG A 17 -19.72 -45.56 13.75
CA ARG A 17 -18.72 -45.81 14.81
C ARG A 17 -17.86 -44.58 15.17
N LYS A 18 -18.35 -43.37 14.90
CA LYS A 18 -17.66 -42.11 15.22
C LYS A 18 -18.58 -41.18 15.98
N THR A 19 -17.97 -40.32 16.80
CA THR A 19 -18.66 -39.26 17.52
C THR A 19 -18.56 -37.95 16.75
N ASN A 20 -19.70 -37.41 16.33
CA ASN A 20 -19.80 -36.19 15.55
C ASN A 20 -20.46 -35.08 16.38
N ILE A 21 -19.86 -33.89 16.37
CA ILE A 21 -20.41 -32.68 17.00
C ILE A 21 -21.22 -31.93 15.95
N TYR A 22 -22.44 -31.57 16.32
CA TYR A 22 -23.35 -30.72 15.56
C TYR A 22 -23.60 -29.42 16.32
N VAL A 23 -23.67 -28.30 15.60
CA VAL A 23 -24.06 -26.99 16.12
C VAL A 23 -25.23 -26.46 15.28
N ALA A 24 -26.34 -26.14 15.94
CA ALA A 24 -27.62 -25.77 15.31
C ALA A 24 -28.02 -26.77 14.19
N ALA A 25 -27.98 -28.06 14.53
CA ALA A 25 -28.27 -29.20 13.64
C ALA A 25 -27.36 -29.35 12.40
N LYS A 26 -26.29 -28.56 12.27
CA LYS A 26 -25.29 -28.70 11.20
C LYS A 26 -24.05 -29.41 11.72
N LEU A 27 -23.52 -30.36 10.96
CA LEU A 27 -22.27 -31.04 11.30
C LEU A 27 -21.15 -29.99 11.42
N PHE A 28 -20.51 -29.95 12.59
CA PHE A 28 -19.41 -29.06 12.87
C PHE A 28 -18.06 -29.76 12.70
N ARG A 29 -17.86 -30.88 13.42
CA ARG A 29 -16.61 -31.66 13.36
C ARG A 29 -16.78 -33.04 13.96
N GLN A 30 -15.97 -33.99 13.50
CA GLN A 30 -15.81 -35.28 14.16
C GLN A 30 -14.79 -35.17 15.31
N CYS A 31 -15.12 -35.73 16.48
CA CYS A 31 -14.20 -35.84 17.63
C CYS A 31 -13.07 -36.81 17.30
N LYS A 32 -11.82 -36.47 17.62
CA LYS A 32 -10.66 -37.28 17.21
C LYS A 32 -10.36 -38.44 18.16
N TYR A 33 -10.02 -38.15 19.42
CA TYR A 33 -9.66 -39.13 20.44
C TYR A 33 -9.87 -38.54 21.84
N LEU A 34 -10.00 -39.40 22.85
CA LEU A 34 -9.91 -39.03 24.27
C LEU A 34 -8.49 -39.28 24.78
N LEU A 35 -7.94 -38.34 25.54
CA LEU A 35 -6.65 -38.54 26.20
C LEU A 35 -6.89 -39.24 27.54
N ILE A 36 -6.56 -40.53 27.61
CA ILE A 36 -6.79 -41.38 28.80
C ILE A 36 -5.49 -41.68 29.54
N GLU A 37 -4.36 -41.64 28.84
CA GLU A 37 -3.04 -41.89 29.42
C GLU A 37 -2.35 -40.56 29.77
N ILE A 38 -2.29 -40.26 31.07
CA ILE A 38 -1.44 -39.21 31.62
C ILE A 38 -0.31 -39.94 32.33
N PRO A 39 0.93 -40.00 31.80
CA PRO A 39 2.04 -40.67 32.47
C PRO A 39 2.27 -40.06 33.86
N ILE A 40 1.91 -40.83 34.89
CA ILE A 40 1.99 -40.42 36.31
C ILE A 40 3.46 -40.18 36.73
N ASN A 41 4.41 -40.75 36.00
CA ASN A 41 5.84 -40.70 36.31
C ASN A 41 6.51 -39.38 35.89
N GLU A 42 5.84 -38.53 35.10
CA GLU A 42 6.37 -37.24 34.60
C GLU A 42 5.71 -36.02 35.25
N MET A 43 4.70 -36.21 36.12
CA MET A 43 3.99 -35.12 36.80
C MET A 43 4.20 -35.19 38.32
N THR A 44 4.91 -34.22 38.88
CA THR A 44 5.12 -34.08 40.33
C THR A 44 3.84 -33.69 41.09
N SER A 45 2.86 -33.06 40.41
CA SER A 45 1.51 -32.80 40.92
C SER A 45 0.52 -32.44 39.79
N LEU A 46 -0.75 -32.88 39.91
CA LEU A 46 -1.86 -32.47 39.03
C LEU A 46 -2.32 -31.03 39.30
N ASP A 47 -1.98 -30.46 40.46
CA ASP A 47 -2.34 -29.09 40.86
C ASP A 47 -1.58 -28.01 40.07
N GLU A 48 -0.58 -28.40 39.28
CA GLU A 48 0.23 -27.49 38.47
C GLU A 48 -0.31 -27.26 37.04
N ILE A 49 -1.39 -27.94 36.65
CA ILE A 49 -2.01 -27.83 35.32
C ILE A 49 -3.12 -26.78 35.35
N GLU A 50 -2.86 -25.61 34.75
CA GLU A 50 -3.85 -24.53 34.69
C GLU A 50 -4.86 -24.67 33.53
N SER A 51 -4.52 -25.43 32.48
CA SER A 51 -5.38 -25.66 31.31
C SER A 51 -5.05 -26.96 30.56
N ILE A 52 -6.00 -27.44 29.75
CA ILE A 52 -5.78 -28.59 28.85
C ILE A 52 -4.66 -28.32 27.83
N ASP A 53 -4.49 -27.08 27.35
CA ASP A 53 -3.38 -26.73 26.46
C ASP A 53 -2.02 -26.84 27.16
N ASP A 54 -1.96 -26.55 28.47
CA ASP A 54 -0.73 -26.71 29.27
C ASP A 54 -0.42 -28.18 29.54
N ALA A 55 -1.44 -28.99 29.83
CA ALA A 55 -1.32 -30.44 29.92
C ALA A 55 -0.75 -31.03 28.62
N ALA A 56 -1.33 -30.64 27.47
CA ALA A 56 -0.91 -31.13 26.15
C ALA A 56 0.55 -30.76 25.83
N LYS A 57 1.01 -29.56 26.21
CA LYS A 57 2.43 -29.15 26.02
C LYS A 57 3.39 -29.97 26.87
N ARG A 58 3.05 -30.24 28.13
CA ARG A 58 3.91 -30.98 29.07
C ARG A 58 4.05 -32.45 28.66
N LEU A 59 2.97 -33.03 28.16
CA LEU A 59 2.89 -34.43 27.77
C LEU A 59 3.44 -34.73 26.36
N GLY A 60 3.76 -33.69 25.57
CA GLY A 60 4.28 -33.81 24.20
C GLY A 60 3.24 -34.27 23.16
N HIS A 61 3.53 -34.04 21.87
CA HIS A 61 2.69 -34.46 20.75
C HIS A 61 2.72 -35.99 20.48
N SER A 62 3.51 -36.76 21.23
CA SER A 62 3.62 -38.21 21.13
C SER A 62 2.31 -38.94 21.50
N LEU A 63 1.45 -38.32 22.32
CA LEU A 63 0.14 -38.85 22.67
C LEU A 63 -0.93 -38.66 21.57
N GLU A 64 -0.65 -37.89 20.52
CA GLU A 64 -1.59 -37.68 19.42
C GLU A 64 -1.60 -38.85 18.40
N ASN A 65 -0.53 -39.66 18.38
CA ASN A 65 -0.26 -40.58 17.26
C ASN A 65 -0.14 -42.07 17.61
N GLU A 66 -0.13 -42.47 18.88
CA GLU A 66 -0.09 -43.89 19.24
C GLU A 66 -1.11 -44.20 20.34
N ILE A 67 -2.34 -44.52 19.95
CA ILE A 67 -3.24 -45.25 20.85
C ILE A 67 -2.60 -46.63 21.03
N ASN A 68 -2.09 -46.93 22.21
CA ASN A 68 -1.66 -48.28 22.57
C ASN A 68 -2.80 -49.26 22.23
N PRO A 69 -2.60 -50.24 21.32
CA PRO A 69 -3.64 -51.17 20.89
C PRO A 69 -4.29 -51.94 22.04
N GLU A 70 -3.59 -52.10 23.17
CA GLU A 70 -4.07 -52.80 24.37
C GLU A 70 -5.07 -51.97 25.20
N LEU A 71 -5.20 -50.67 24.94
CA LEU A 71 -6.07 -49.72 25.67
C LEU A 71 -7.22 -49.16 24.81
N SER A 72 -7.53 -49.80 23.68
CA SER A 72 -8.58 -49.35 22.76
C SER A 72 -9.95 -49.30 23.45
N ILE A 73 -10.46 -48.09 23.70
CA ILE A 73 -11.80 -47.88 24.25
C ILE A 73 -12.84 -48.19 23.16
N PRO A 74 -13.87 -49.00 23.44
CA PRO A 74 -14.96 -49.23 22.50
C PRO A 74 -15.57 -47.89 22.03
N PRO A 75 -15.85 -47.70 20.73
CA PRO A 75 -16.36 -46.43 20.21
C PRO A 75 -17.63 -45.91 20.92
N GLU A 76 -18.46 -46.82 21.43
CA GLU A 76 -19.65 -46.50 22.21
C GLU A 76 -19.34 -45.90 23.59
N VAL A 77 -18.23 -46.32 24.22
CA VAL A 77 -17.75 -45.80 25.51
C VAL A 77 -17.04 -44.47 25.28
N GLU A 78 -16.24 -44.39 24.21
CA GLU A 78 -15.58 -43.16 23.79
C GLU A 78 -16.60 -42.04 23.50
N PHE A 79 -17.74 -42.38 22.87
CA PHE A 79 -18.86 -41.45 22.68
C PHE A 79 -19.31 -40.79 23.98
N TRP A 80 -19.47 -41.56 25.06
CA TRP A 80 -19.89 -41.00 26.36
C TRP A 80 -18.81 -40.13 27.00
N GLY A 81 -17.53 -40.49 26.85
CA GLY A 81 -16.44 -39.62 27.30
C GLY A 81 -16.41 -38.27 26.56
N HIS A 82 -16.60 -38.28 25.24
CA HIS A 82 -16.73 -37.04 24.45
C HIS A 82 -17.93 -36.20 24.89
N CYS A 83 -19.07 -36.83 25.14
CA CYS A 83 -20.27 -36.15 25.65
C CYS A 83 -20.01 -35.50 27.01
N SER A 84 -19.39 -36.24 27.94
CA SER A 84 -19.06 -35.76 29.27
C SER A 84 -18.13 -34.54 29.23
N ASN A 85 -17.10 -34.55 28.36
CA ASN A 85 -16.18 -33.43 28.22
C ASN A 85 -16.86 -32.16 27.71
N LEU A 86 -17.70 -32.27 26.67
CA LEU A 86 -18.45 -31.11 26.16
C LEU A 86 -19.51 -30.63 27.16
N GLN A 87 -20.15 -31.55 27.88
CA GLN A 87 -21.11 -31.21 28.93
C GLN A 87 -20.45 -30.41 30.06
N ALA A 88 -19.33 -30.91 30.59
CA ALA A 88 -18.57 -30.23 31.64
C ALA A 88 -18.08 -28.84 31.18
N TRP A 89 -17.64 -28.73 29.93
CA TRP A 89 -17.25 -27.44 29.34
C TRP A 89 -18.41 -26.45 29.31
N TYR A 90 -19.59 -26.89 28.89
CA TYR A 90 -20.80 -26.07 28.87
C TYR A 90 -21.26 -25.65 30.28
N GLU A 91 -21.31 -26.59 31.23
CA GLU A 91 -21.72 -26.34 32.62
C GLU A 91 -20.79 -25.35 33.32
N ASN A 92 -19.51 -25.34 32.94
CA ASN A 92 -18.53 -24.35 33.38
C ASN A 92 -18.52 -23.09 32.49
N LYS A 93 -19.67 -22.73 31.92
CA LYS A 93 -19.88 -21.51 31.13
C LYS A 93 -18.88 -21.35 29.98
N TYR A 94 -18.61 -22.44 29.25
CA TYR A 94 -17.66 -22.48 28.14
C TYR A 94 -16.21 -22.13 28.51
N ASN A 95 -15.78 -22.38 29.75
CA ASN A 95 -14.42 -22.08 30.19
C ASN A 95 -13.37 -22.65 29.21
N PRO A 96 -12.59 -21.79 28.52
CA PRO A 96 -11.68 -22.23 27.47
C PRO A 96 -10.50 -23.07 27.99
N ARG A 97 -10.32 -23.17 29.31
CA ARG A 97 -9.28 -24.01 29.93
C ARG A 97 -9.63 -25.49 29.98
N LEU A 98 -10.92 -25.84 29.88
CA LEU A 98 -11.42 -27.21 30.05
C LEU A 98 -11.48 -28.02 28.74
N LEU A 99 -11.33 -27.36 27.59
CA LEU A 99 -11.19 -28.01 26.30
C LEU A 99 -9.94 -27.50 25.61
N HIS A 100 -9.28 -28.36 24.84
CA HIS A 100 -8.14 -27.96 24.04
C HIS A 100 -8.53 -26.82 23.07
N SER A 101 -7.67 -25.81 22.93
CA SER A 101 -7.93 -24.60 22.14
C SER A 101 -8.35 -24.86 20.68
N ASN A 102 -7.77 -25.88 20.05
CA ASN A 102 -8.14 -26.38 18.70
C ASN A 102 -9.61 -26.83 18.54
N LEU A 103 -10.33 -27.09 19.63
CA LEU A 103 -11.76 -27.38 19.64
C LEU A 103 -12.55 -26.23 20.27
N ALA A 104 -12.13 -25.76 21.45
CA ALA A 104 -12.84 -24.74 22.23
C ALA A 104 -13.09 -23.46 21.43
N PHE A 105 -12.03 -22.93 20.80
CA PHE A 105 -12.12 -21.64 20.11
C PHE A 105 -12.96 -21.72 18.82
N PRO A 106 -12.75 -22.69 17.89
CA PRO A 106 -13.65 -22.85 16.74
C PRO A 106 -15.11 -23.15 17.12
N LEU A 107 -15.34 -23.85 18.23
CA LEU A 107 -16.69 -24.15 18.70
C LEU A 107 -17.37 -22.88 19.25
N LEU A 108 -16.67 -22.05 20.04
CA LEU A 108 -17.14 -20.74 20.48
C LEU A 108 -17.49 -19.82 19.30
N GLN A 109 -16.65 -19.81 18.26
CA GLN A 109 -16.95 -19.06 17.02
C GLN A 109 -18.26 -19.52 16.40
N LYS A 110 -18.43 -20.84 16.27
CA LYS A 110 -19.64 -21.40 15.65
C LYS A 110 -20.90 -21.15 16.47
N LEU A 111 -20.78 -21.16 17.80
CA LEU A 111 -21.87 -20.85 18.72
C LEU A 111 -22.28 -19.38 18.66
N ASN A 112 -21.31 -18.48 18.60
CA ASN A 112 -21.57 -17.07 18.35
C ASN A 112 -22.30 -16.85 17.00
N ASP A 113 -21.90 -17.55 15.94
CA ASP A 113 -22.53 -17.43 14.62
C ASP A 113 -24.02 -17.85 14.62
N VAL A 114 -24.41 -18.75 15.53
CA VAL A 114 -25.79 -19.20 15.68
C VAL A 114 -26.57 -18.43 16.76
N GLY A 115 -25.95 -17.41 17.36
CA GLY A 115 -26.62 -16.46 18.27
C GLY A 115 -26.49 -16.76 19.76
N ASP A 116 -25.62 -17.68 20.18
CA ASP A 116 -25.39 -17.95 21.61
C ASP A 116 -24.68 -16.76 22.30
N LEU A 117 -25.42 -16.06 23.17
CA LEU A 117 -24.94 -14.87 23.87
C LEU A 117 -23.80 -15.16 24.87
N LEU A 118 -23.86 -16.31 25.55
CA LEU A 118 -22.83 -16.69 26.51
C LEU A 118 -21.53 -17.04 25.77
N ALA A 119 -21.64 -17.79 24.67
CA ALA A 119 -20.49 -18.10 23.83
C ALA A 119 -19.86 -16.83 23.24
N ARG A 120 -20.69 -15.85 22.83
CA ARG A 120 -20.20 -14.54 22.37
C ARG A 120 -19.39 -13.82 23.44
N GLN A 121 -19.88 -13.76 24.68
CA GLN A 121 -19.16 -13.11 25.78
C GLN A 121 -17.80 -13.78 26.04
N VAL A 122 -17.80 -15.11 26.18
CA VAL A 122 -16.57 -15.88 26.46
C VAL A 122 -15.57 -15.77 25.31
N LEU A 123 -16.05 -15.81 24.06
CA LEU A 123 -15.20 -15.62 22.88
C LEU A 123 -14.53 -14.25 22.88
N LYS A 124 -15.27 -13.19 23.22
CA LYS A 124 -14.78 -11.82 23.28
C LYS A 124 -13.70 -11.64 24.35
N GLU A 125 -13.91 -12.16 25.55
CA GLU A 125 -12.92 -12.13 26.64
C GLU A 125 -11.63 -12.87 26.24
N GLU A 126 -11.76 -14.05 25.63
CA GLU A 126 -10.62 -14.85 25.19
C GLU A 126 -9.85 -14.19 24.05
N LEU A 127 -10.55 -13.54 23.11
CA LEU A 127 -9.94 -12.74 22.05
C LEU A 127 -9.14 -11.56 22.62
N ALA A 128 -9.71 -10.80 23.56
CA ALA A 128 -9.02 -9.69 24.21
C ALA A 128 -7.75 -10.16 24.93
N ARG A 129 -7.85 -11.25 25.71
CA ARG A 129 -6.73 -11.83 26.44
C ARG A 129 -5.59 -12.25 25.50
N ARG A 130 -5.90 -12.97 24.42
CA ARG A 130 -4.89 -13.44 23.44
C ARG A 130 -4.27 -12.28 22.65
N LEU A 131 -5.07 -11.27 22.34
CA LEU A 131 -4.59 -10.06 21.69
C LEU A 131 -3.61 -9.32 22.60
N ILE A 132 -3.96 -9.05 23.85
CA ILE A 132 -3.07 -8.42 24.84
C ILE A 132 -1.77 -9.23 25.01
N ALA A 133 -1.86 -10.56 25.00
CA ALA A 133 -0.71 -11.46 25.07
C ALA A 133 0.15 -11.50 23.79
N GLY A 134 -0.28 -10.87 22.69
CA GLY A 134 0.47 -10.79 21.45
C GLY A 134 0.38 -12.03 20.56
N ALA A 135 -0.69 -12.83 20.67
CA ALA A 135 -0.86 -14.06 19.89
C ALA A 135 -1.10 -13.78 18.39
N TYR A 136 -0.17 -14.18 17.53
CA TYR A 136 -0.20 -13.94 16.08
C TYR A 136 -1.49 -14.43 15.39
N SER A 137 -1.95 -15.64 15.72
CA SER A 137 -3.15 -16.23 15.11
C SER A 137 -4.42 -15.43 15.38
N VAL A 138 -4.48 -14.69 16.49
CA VAL A 138 -5.62 -13.82 16.82
C VAL A 138 -5.56 -12.50 16.07
N MET A 139 -4.36 -11.98 15.81
CA MET A 139 -4.20 -10.75 15.02
C MET A 139 -4.66 -10.94 13.57
N ASP A 140 -4.24 -12.04 12.93
CA ASP A 140 -4.70 -12.39 11.60
C ASP A 140 -6.24 -12.55 11.56
N LEU A 141 -6.79 -13.20 12.58
CA LEU A 141 -8.21 -13.43 12.72
C LEU A 141 -9.02 -12.15 12.94
N LEU A 142 -8.51 -11.18 13.71
CA LEU A 142 -9.14 -9.87 13.88
C LEU A 142 -9.19 -9.10 12.56
N ILE A 143 -8.07 -9.10 11.83
CA ILE A 143 -7.94 -8.39 10.56
C ILE A 143 -8.85 -9.02 9.48
N ASN A 144 -8.92 -10.35 9.43
CA ASN A 144 -9.59 -11.06 8.32
C ASN A 144 -11.05 -11.44 8.60
N LYS A 145 -11.48 -11.57 9.86
CA LYS A 145 -12.81 -12.08 10.24
C LYS A 145 -13.67 -11.08 11.02
N PHE A 146 -13.30 -9.81 11.07
CA PHE A 146 -14.11 -8.72 11.64
C PHE A 146 -14.51 -8.89 13.13
N TYR A 147 -13.80 -9.72 13.89
CA TYR A 147 -14.05 -9.90 15.34
C TYR A 147 -13.84 -8.61 16.15
N ILE A 148 -13.16 -7.62 15.56
CA ILE A 148 -12.98 -6.29 16.16
C ILE A 148 -14.32 -5.59 16.40
N ASP A 149 -15.35 -5.90 15.60
CA ASP A 149 -16.67 -5.29 15.68
C ASP A 149 -17.45 -5.69 16.95
N PHE A 150 -16.95 -6.68 17.69
CA PHE A 150 -17.57 -7.14 18.94
C PHE A 150 -17.21 -6.28 20.15
N PHE A 151 -16.18 -5.45 20.01
CA PHE A 151 -15.69 -4.60 21.09
C PHE A 151 -16.31 -3.21 20.96
N ASN A 152 -16.72 -2.67 22.09
CA ASN A 152 -17.12 -1.27 22.19
C ASN A 152 -15.88 -0.37 22.31
N ARG A 153 -16.11 0.95 22.29
CA ARG A 153 -15.05 1.95 22.31
C ARG A 153 -14.10 1.78 23.51
N ASP A 154 -14.64 1.59 24.71
CA ASP A 154 -13.83 1.53 25.94
C ASP A 154 -12.99 0.25 26.00
N GLU A 155 -13.54 -0.86 25.54
CA GLU A 155 -12.82 -2.14 25.47
C GLU A 155 -11.69 -2.11 24.45
N LEU A 156 -11.91 -1.48 23.29
CA LEU A 156 -10.86 -1.30 22.28
C LEU A 156 -9.72 -0.44 22.80
N TRP A 157 -10.02 0.63 23.55
CA TRP A 157 -9.00 1.45 24.22
C TRP A 157 -8.26 0.69 25.31
N PHE A 158 -8.96 -0.09 26.12
CA PHE A 158 -8.33 -0.95 27.14
C PHE A 158 -7.34 -1.91 26.48
N ILE A 159 -7.77 -2.61 25.43
CA ILE A 159 -6.91 -3.49 24.63
C ILE A 159 -5.69 -2.74 24.09
N LEU A 160 -5.88 -1.58 23.44
CA LEU A 160 -4.79 -0.79 22.87
C LEU A 160 -3.76 -0.32 23.88
N ASN A 161 -4.16 -0.11 25.14
CA ASN A 161 -3.28 0.39 26.19
C ASN A 161 -2.54 -0.75 26.90
N GLU A 162 -3.20 -1.91 27.07
CA GLU A 162 -2.57 -3.10 27.63
C GLU A 162 -1.69 -3.86 26.61
N PHE A 163 -1.89 -3.60 25.33
CA PHE A 163 -1.08 -4.18 24.25
C PHE A 163 0.35 -3.64 24.28
N LYS A 164 1.25 -4.40 24.90
CA LYS A 164 2.68 -4.04 25.06
C LYS A 164 3.46 -4.21 23.75
N LEU A 165 3.33 -3.25 22.85
CA LEU A 165 4.05 -3.21 21.58
C LEU A 165 5.58 -3.16 21.76
N ASP A 166 6.06 -2.53 22.82
CA ASP A 166 7.49 -2.26 23.04
C ASP A 166 8.32 -3.54 23.22
N LYS A 167 7.67 -4.65 23.63
CA LYS A 167 8.32 -5.97 23.76
C LYS A 167 8.56 -6.66 22.42
N PHE A 168 7.86 -6.25 21.37
CA PHE A 168 7.88 -6.95 20.10
C PHE A 168 8.52 -6.03 19.06
N GLU A 169 9.69 -6.42 18.56
CA GLU A 169 10.54 -5.68 17.60
C GLU A 169 9.78 -5.15 16.36
N LYS A 170 8.97 -4.09 16.48
CA LYS A 170 8.25 -3.36 15.43
C LYS A 170 7.80 -4.24 14.23
N LYS A 171 7.37 -5.48 14.49
CA LYS A 171 7.06 -6.43 13.41
C LYS A 171 5.75 -5.98 12.77
N LEU A 172 5.71 -6.00 11.44
CA LEU A 172 4.63 -5.44 10.65
C LEU A 172 3.24 -5.87 11.15
N TYR A 173 3.06 -7.13 11.52
CA TYR A 173 1.76 -7.65 11.98
C TYR A 173 1.24 -7.01 13.28
N TYR A 174 2.12 -6.68 14.24
CA TYR A 174 1.71 -6.00 15.48
C TYR A 174 1.25 -4.57 15.18
N VAL A 175 1.98 -3.90 14.30
CA VAL A 175 1.65 -2.54 13.86
C VAL A 175 0.34 -2.56 13.08
N SER A 176 0.14 -3.53 12.18
CA SER A 176 -1.11 -3.71 11.45
C SER A 176 -2.31 -3.91 12.38
N ALA A 177 -2.17 -4.73 13.42
CA ALA A 177 -3.23 -4.94 14.41
C ALA A 177 -3.58 -3.65 15.17
N GLU A 178 -2.58 -2.89 15.61
CA GLU A 178 -2.81 -1.61 16.28
C GLU A 178 -3.52 -0.60 15.37
N PHE A 179 -3.04 -0.44 14.13
CA PHE A 179 -3.63 0.45 13.14
C PHE A 179 -5.06 0.07 12.80
N PHE A 180 -5.34 -1.22 12.75
CA PHE A 180 -6.68 -1.75 12.53
C PHE A 180 -7.63 -1.38 13.68
N ILE A 181 -7.20 -1.53 14.93
CA ILE A 181 -7.99 -1.12 16.10
C ILE A 181 -8.21 0.40 16.13
N LEU A 182 -7.16 1.18 15.86
CA LEU A 182 -7.25 2.65 15.79
C LEU A 182 -8.23 3.08 14.70
N LYS A 183 -8.15 2.50 13.50
CA LYS A 183 -9.10 2.77 12.42
C LYS A 183 -10.54 2.49 12.85
N LYS A 184 -10.78 1.36 13.51
CA LYS A 184 -12.12 1.03 14.01
C LYS A 184 -12.64 2.09 14.99
N LEU A 185 -11.80 2.57 15.90
CA LEU A 185 -12.17 3.66 16.82
C LEU A 185 -12.47 4.96 16.07
N VAL A 186 -11.72 5.27 15.02
CA VAL A 186 -11.98 6.44 14.15
C VAL A 186 -13.34 6.29 13.43
N ASP A 187 -13.64 5.12 12.89
CA ASP A 187 -14.93 4.82 12.25
C ASP A 187 -16.10 4.95 13.25
N MET A 188 -15.83 4.76 14.56
CA MET A 188 -16.76 4.99 15.67
C MET A 188 -16.83 6.46 16.12
N GLY A 189 -16.20 7.39 15.40
CA GLY A 189 -16.20 8.84 15.67
C GLY A 189 -15.28 9.26 16.82
N ASP A 190 -14.26 8.47 17.17
CA ASP A 190 -13.32 8.82 18.25
C ASP A 190 -12.18 9.73 17.77
N GLY A 191 -12.26 11.02 18.13
CA GLY A 191 -11.23 12.00 17.79
C GLY A 191 -9.86 11.74 18.44
N LYS A 192 -9.80 11.07 19.60
CA LYS A 192 -8.52 10.72 20.23
C LYS A 192 -7.79 9.65 19.43
N ALA A 193 -8.54 8.73 18.82
CA ALA A 193 -7.97 7.68 17.97
C ALA A 193 -7.32 8.26 16.71
N ILE A 194 -7.95 9.28 16.09
CA ILE A 194 -7.36 10.00 14.96
C ILE A 194 -5.99 10.58 15.35
N GLN A 195 -5.91 11.29 16.48
CA GLN A 195 -4.66 11.90 16.93
C GLN A 195 -3.57 10.86 17.21
N ARG A 196 -3.91 9.74 17.88
CA ARG A 196 -2.96 8.65 18.12
C ARG A 196 -2.48 7.99 16.82
N LEU A 197 -3.38 7.82 15.84
CA LEU A 197 -3.05 7.28 14.53
C LEU A 197 -2.09 8.19 13.76
N LYS A 198 -2.38 9.50 13.71
CA LYS A 198 -1.51 10.51 13.09
C LYS A 198 -0.09 10.51 13.65
N ILE A 199 0.03 10.59 14.98
CA ILE A 199 1.32 10.57 15.68
C ILE A 199 2.12 9.31 15.31
N LYS A 200 1.44 8.15 15.22
CA LYS A 200 2.11 6.90 14.86
C LYS A 200 2.58 6.91 13.40
N ILE A 201 1.71 7.28 12.47
CA ILE A 201 2.09 7.37 11.05
C ILE A 201 3.31 8.28 10.89
N ILE A 202 3.27 9.49 11.47
CA ILE A 202 4.38 10.44 11.46
C ILE A 202 5.66 9.81 12.01
N ASN A 203 5.58 9.19 13.19
CA ASN A 203 6.74 8.54 13.82
C ASN A 203 7.33 7.44 12.92
N TYR A 204 6.50 6.62 12.28
CA TYR A 204 6.99 5.57 11.37
C TYR A 204 7.62 6.14 10.08
N LEU A 205 7.04 7.21 9.54
CA LEU A 205 7.59 7.93 8.39
C LEU A 205 8.95 8.56 8.74
N SER A 206 9.05 9.27 9.87
CA SER A 206 10.29 9.93 10.32
C SER A 206 11.44 8.95 10.58
N ASN A 207 11.13 7.75 11.07
CA ASN A 207 12.15 6.74 11.41
C ASN A 207 12.47 5.76 10.26
N GLY A 208 11.87 5.92 9.08
CA GLY A 208 12.22 5.14 7.88
C GLY A 208 11.84 3.66 7.94
N TYR A 209 10.76 3.30 8.62
CA TYR A 209 10.30 1.90 8.71
C TYR A 209 9.60 1.44 7.42
N ASN A 210 10.37 1.15 6.37
CA ASN A 210 9.89 0.92 5.00
C ASN A 210 8.69 -0.04 4.87
N SER A 211 8.69 -1.18 5.57
CA SER A 211 7.59 -2.15 5.51
C SER A 211 6.28 -1.61 6.10
N ILE A 212 6.39 -0.79 7.14
CA ILE A 212 5.25 -0.14 7.80
C ILE A 212 4.76 1.03 6.95
N ILE A 213 5.68 1.80 6.38
CA ILE A 213 5.35 2.89 5.47
C ILE A 213 4.55 2.36 4.26
N ALA A 214 5.02 1.29 3.61
CA ALA A 214 4.30 0.64 2.52
C ALA A 214 2.88 0.20 2.96
N HIS A 215 2.78 -0.42 4.13
CA HIS A 215 1.49 -0.81 4.69
C HIS A 215 0.55 0.38 4.96
N CYS A 216 1.08 1.52 5.42
CA CYS A 216 0.32 2.75 5.60
C CYS A 216 -0.30 3.25 4.30
N TYR A 217 0.45 3.22 3.20
CA TYR A 217 -0.07 3.58 1.88
C TYR A 217 -1.10 2.58 1.37
N GLU A 218 -0.77 1.29 1.38
CA GLU A 218 -1.61 0.22 0.83
C GLU A 218 -3.00 0.14 1.50
N ARG A 219 -3.09 0.53 2.79
CA ARG A 219 -4.32 0.50 3.57
C ARG A 219 -5.03 1.86 3.68
N GLY A 220 -4.52 2.91 3.03
CA GLY A 220 -5.09 4.26 3.06
C GLY A 220 -4.95 4.94 4.41
N TYR A 221 -3.98 4.57 5.24
CA TYR A 221 -3.75 5.22 6.53
C TYR A 221 -3.11 6.60 6.36
N ILE A 222 -2.41 6.86 5.25
CA ILE A 222 -1.82 8.17 4.95
C ILE A 222 -2.90 9.25 4.81
N ASP A 223 -4.10 8.89 4.37
CA ASP A 223 -5.22 9.81 4.15
C ASP A 223 -5.72 10.47 5.46
N TYR A 224 -5.32 9.95 6.62
CA TYR A 224 -5.60 10.59 7.90
C TYR A 224 -4.73 11.81 8.18
N LEU A 225 -3.59 11.97 7.51
CA LEU A 225 -2.70 13.12 7.67
C LEU A 225 -3.16 14.29 6.79
N THR A 226 -3.06 15.51 7.31
CA THR A 226 -3.14 16.70 6.47
C THR A 226 -1.89 16.79 5.58
N ARG A 227 -1.99 17.59 4.52
CA ARG A 227 -0.84 17.91 3.66
C ARG A 227 0.34 18.43 4.48
N GLU A 228 0.10 19.37 5.40
CA GLU A 228 1.13 19.92 6.27
C GLU A 228 1.74 18.86 7.21
N GLU A 229 0.91 18.00 7.82
CA GLU A 229 1.38 16.95 8.72
C GLU A 229 2.23 15.90 8.01
N PHE A 230 1.83 15.51 6.80
CA PHE A 230 2.56 14.55 5.97
C PHE A 230 3.89 15.13 5.50
N TRP A 231 3.89 16.33 4.93
CA TRP A 231 5.12 16.96 4.40
C TRP A 231 6.04 17.51 5.49
N GLY A 232 5.51 17.85 6.66
CA GLY A 232 6.31 18.24 7.82
C GLY A 232 7.30 17.16 8.27
N VAL A 233 7.07 15.89 7.91
CA VAL A 233 8.01 14.79 8.15
C VAL A 233 9.24 14.84 7.25
N PHE A 234 9.10 15.41 6.06
CA PHE A 234 10.06 15.31 4.97
C PHE A 234 10.87 16.60 4.72
N GLY A 235 10.55 17.68 5.44
CA GLY A 235 11.24 18.97 5.33
C GLY A 235 10.83 19.80 4.10
N ALA A 236 11.39 21.01 3.98
CA ALA A 236 11.13 21.93 2.87
C ALA A 236 11.71 21.44 1.52
N ASP A 237 12.73 20.58 1.56
CA ASP A 237 13.47 20.10 0.39
C ASP A 237 13.10 18.65 0.05
N GLY A 238 11.81 18.39 -0.16
CA GLY A 238 11.19 17.06 -0.27
C GLY A 238 11.65 16.17 -1.44
N VAL A 239 12.93 15.79 -1.50
CA VAL A 239 13.50 14.76 -2.40
C VAL A 239 13.15 13.35 -1.90
N VAL A 240 11.88 13.12 -1.57
CA VAL A 240 11.48 11.93 -0.81
C VAL A 240 10.83 10.84 -1.65
N LEU A 241 10.20 11.17 -2.78
CA LEU A 241 9.49 10.14 -3.55
C LEU A 241 10.42 9.13 -4.22
N HIS A 242 11.55 9.56 -4.81
CA HIS A 242 12.47 8.64 -5.50
C HIS A 242 13.14 7.65 -4.52
N GLU A 243 13.64 8.12 -3.37
CA GLU A 243 14.25 7.22 -2.39
C GLU A 243 13.23 6.27 -1.74
N LEU A 244 12.04 6.77 -1.41
CA LEU A 244 11.00 5.97 -0.76
C LEU A 244 10.45 4.90 -1.72
N GLU A 245 10.20 5.25 -2.98
CA GLU A 245 9.79 4.31 -4.03
C GLU A 245 10.86 3.25 -4.31
N GLN A 246 12.14 3.64 -4.42
CA GLN A 246 13.23 2.69 -4.62
C GLN A 246 13.40 1.76 -3.40
N LYS A 247 13.26 2.29 -2.17
CA LYS A 247 13.32 1.50 -0.92
C LYS A 247 12.12 0.54 -0.80
N ILE A 248 10.92 0.96 -1.19
CA ILE A 248 9.71 0.10 -1.23
C ILE A 248 9.85 -0.99 -2.30
N LYS A 249 10.29 -0.65 -3.52
CA LYS A 249 10.57 -1.61 -4.61
C LYS A 249 11.63 -2.64 -4.17
N LYS A 250 12.71 -2.21 -3.50
CA LYS A 250 13.76 -3.09 -2.96
C LYS A 250 13.24 -4.03 -1.86
N TYR A 251 12.37 -3.54 -0.97
CA TYR A 251 11.76 -4.36 0.09
C TYR A 251 10.79 -5.41 -0.46
N ARG A 252 10.06 -5.11 -1.55
CA ARG A 252 9.20 -6.07 -2.28
C ARG A 252 10.00 -7.22 -2.89
N ILE A 253 11.26 -7.01 -3.25
CA ILE A 253 12.16 -8.04 -3.79
C ILE A 253 12.75 -8.92 -2.67
N ILE A 254 13.01 -8.36 -1.50
CA ILE A 254 13.66 -9.07 -0.37
C ILE A 254 12.63 -9.84 0.49
N SER A 255 11.41 -9.34 0.62
CA SER A 255 10.36 -9.98 1.43
C SER A 255 9.63 -11.09 0.65
N GLY A 256 10.32 -12.22 0.43
CA GLY A 256 9.85 -13.41 -0.27
C GLY A 256 8.60 -14.11 0.31
N GLN A 257 7.48 -13.40 0.47
CA GLN A 257 6.17 -13.97 0.76
C GLN A 257 5.48 -14.36 -0.56
N LYS A 258 5.90 -15.49 -1.11
CA LYS A 258 5.31 -16.20 -2.27
C LYS A 258 3.85 -16.68 -2.09
N ARG A 259 3.06 -16.11 -1.18
CA ARG A 259 1.67 -16.56 -0.92
C ARG A 259 0.57 -15.51 -1.09
N TYR A 260 0.93 -14.27 -1.42
CA TYR A 260 -0.04 -13.19 -1.66
C TYR A 260 0.15 -12.49 -3.02
N VAL A 261 0.72 -13.19 -4.01
CA VAL A 261 1.16 -12.59 -5.28
C VAL A 261 0.12 -12.69 -6.41
N GLU A 262 -1.07 -13.26 -6.19
CA GLU A 262 -2.00 -13.50 -7.31
C GLU A 262 -3.17 -12.51 -7.50
N GLN A 263 -3.30 -11.43 -6.70
CA GLN A 263 -4.41 -10.49 -6.93
C GLN A 263 -4.12 -9.02 -6.64
N PHE A 264 -2.99 -8.44 -7.06
CA PHE A 264 -2.91 -6.97 -7.17
C PHE A 264 -2.03 -6.58 -8.37
N GLN A 265 -2.52 -6.89 -9.57
CA GLN A 265 -2.14 -6.15 -10.78
C GLN A 265 -2.74 -4.74 -10.69
N ASN A 266 -1.96 -3.75 -11.10
CA ASN A 266 -2.31 -2.33 -11.24
C ASN A 266 -2.41 -1.57 -9.90
N PHE A 267 -1.26 -1.10 -9.43
CA PHE A 267 -1.25 -0.02 -8.46
C PHE A 267 -1.43 1.32 -9.20
N GLU A 268 -2.69 1.80 -9.23
CA GLU A 268 -3.01 3.21 -9.49
C GLU A 268 -2.41 4.07 -8.36
N TYR A 269 -1.29 4.77 -8.59
CA TYR A 269 -0.73 5.70 -7.59
C TYR A 269 -0.22 6.99 -8.22
N PHE A 270 -1.15 7.92 -8.44
CA PHE A 270 -1.13 9.32 -7.97
C PHE A 270 -2.41 9.94 -8.53
N LYS A 271 -3.45 10.15 -7.72
CA LYS A 271 -4.51 11.09 -8.06
C LYS A 271 -4.10 12.43 -7.45
N LEU A 272 -3.34 13.24 -8.20
CA LEU A 272 -3.42 14.68 -7.97
C LEU A 272 -4.91 15.01 -8.09
N GLN A 273 -5.51 15.58 -7.04
CA GLN A 273 -6.93 15.96 -7.06
C GLN A 273 -7.18 16.65 -8.41
N ASP A 274 -8.08 16.05 -9.20
CA ASP A 274 -8.45 16.42 -10.58
C ASP A 274 -7.73 15.73 -11.77
N GLY A 275 -7.43 14.43 -11.68
CA GLY A 275 -7.45 13.57 -12.88
C GLY A 275 -6.16 13.45 -13.69
N ILE A 276 -5.00 13.75 -13.10
CA ILE A 276 -3.71 13.28 -13.66
C ILE A 276 -3.52 11.84 -13.17
N ASN A 277 -3.83 10.85 -14.02
CA ASN A 277 -3.64 9.43 -13.71
C ASN A 277 -2.35 8.96 -14.41
N ILE A 278 -1.28 8.70 -13.64
CA ILE A 278 0.03 8.32 -14.18
C ILE A 278 0.29 6.86 -13.82
N ASN A 279 0.26 5.98 -14.81
CA ASN A 279 0.17 4.53 -14.58
C ASN A 279 1.51 3.79 -14.45
N SER A 280 2.67 4.44 -14.63
CA SER A 280 4.00 3.86 -14.37
C SER A 280 5.12 4.77 -14.87
N GLY A 281 6.12 5.15 -14.07
CA GLY A 281 7.31 5.85 -14.57
C GLY A 281 7.99 6.64 -13.44
N PRO A 282 9.28 6.98 -13.56
CA PRO A 282 9.93 7.82 -12.56
C PRO A 282 9.37 9.24 -12.63
N MET A 283 8.99 9.77 -11.47
CA MET A 283 8.51 11.13 -11.30
C MET A 283 9.37 11.89 -10.29
N ILE A 284 9.60 13.17 -10.56
CA ILE A 284 10.32 14.10 -9.69
C ILE A 284 9.39 15.27 -9.40
N PHE A 285 9.27 15.62 -8.13
CA PHE A 285 8.56 16.82 -7.70
C PHE A 285 9.49 17.63 -6.81
N THR A 286 9.55 18.94 -7.06
CA THR A 286 10.20 19.89 -6.16
C THR A 286 9.12 20.80 -5.58
N PHE A 287 9.25 21.10 -4.29
CA PHE A 287 8.34 21.97 -3.57
C PHE A 287 9.10 23.16 -3.03
N GLU A 288 8.46 24.33 -3.00
CA GLU A 288 8.93 25.49 -2.26
C GLU A 288 7.75 26.06 -1.48
N GLU A 289 7.94 26.35 -0.19
CA GLU A 289 6.90 26.94 0.69
C GLU A 289 5.56 26.17 0.68
N GLY A 290 5.60 24.86 0.46
CA GLY A 290 4.42 23.99 0.43
C GLY A 290 3.73 23.88 -0.93
N GLU A 291 4.15 24.63 -1.95
CA GLU A 291 3.63 24.59 -3.32
C GLU A 291 4.53 23.79 -4.26
N ILE A 292 3.95 23.17 -5.29
CA ILE A 292 4.74 22.46 -6.32
C ILE A 292 5.38 23.49 -7.25
N THR A 293 6.71 23.50 -7.31
CA THR A 293 7.49 24.40 -8.18
C THR A 293 8.14 23.67 -9.33
N GLU A 294 8.40 22.37 -9.22
CA GLU A 294 8.95 21.59 -10.32
C GLU A 294 8.30 20.22 -10.44
N ILE A 295 8.09 19.78 -11.67
CA ILE A 295 7.59 18.44 -12.01
C ILE A 295 8.49 17.87 -13.10
N GLY A 296 8.92 16.62 -12.95
CA GLY A 296 9.52 15.80 -13.98
C GLY A 296 8.79 14.46 -14.10
N ILE A 297 8.35 14.11 -15.30
CA ILE A 297 7.70 12.83 -15.62
C ILE A 297 8.44 12.26 -16.82
N PHE A 298 8.86 11.00 -16.70
CA PHE A 298 9.75 10.35 -17.65
C PHE A 298 9.19 8.99 -18.10
N GLY A 299 9.37 8.70 -19.38
CA GLY A 299 8.99 7.46 -20.06
C GLY A 299 9.64 6.20 -19.49
N ASP A 300 10.92 6.32 -19.16
CA ASP A 300 11.72 5.26 -18.60
C ASP A 300 12.76 5.77 -17.57
N GLU A 301 13.42 4.84 -16.88
CA GLU A 301 14.47 5.16 -15.91
C GLU A 301 15.80 5.62 -16.57
N ARG A 302 15.97 5.48 -17.90
CA ARG A 302 17.15 5.96 -18.64
C ARG A 302 17.05 7.47 -18.88
N SER A 303 15.86 7.99 -19.18
CA SER A 303 15.60 9.43 -19.32
C SER A 303 15.90 10.21 -18.03
N VAL A 304 15.83 9.55 -16.86
CA VAL A 304 16.21 10.13 -15.56
C VAL A 304 17.72 10.27 -15.41
N ALA A 305 18.49 9.30 -15.91
CA ALA A 305 19.95 9.31 -15.84
C ALA A 305 20.57 10.42 -16.70
N GLU A 306 19.95 10.74 -17.84
CA GLU A 306 20.35 11.90 -18.68
C GLU A 306 20.10 13.25 -17.97
N ALA A 307 19.11 13.30 -17.08
CA ALA A 307 18.87 14.47 -16.23
C ALA A 307 19.80 14.56 -15.00
N ASN A 308 20.53 13.48 -14.63
CA ASN A 308 21.30 13.40 -13.37
C ASN A 308 22.72 12.79 -13.44
N HIS A 309 23.29 12.49 -14.62
CA HIS A 309 24.72 12.18 -14.82
C HIS A 309 25.31 11.00 -14.01
N ASP A 310 24.56 9.93 -13.68
CA ASP A 310 25.18 8.66 -13.28
C ASP A 310 24.22 7.45 -13.21
N TYR A 311 24.74 6.27 -13.59
CA TYR A 311 24.22 4.88 -13.49
C TYR A 311 23.26 4.28 -14.54
N TYR A 312 23.63 3.07 -14.95
CA TYR A 312 22.95 2.13 -15.86
C TYR A 312 21.94 1.22 -15.12
N TYR A 313 20.69 1.15 -15.58
CA TYR A 313 19.74 0.09 -15.21
C TYR A 313 18.86 -0.37 -16.38
N LYS A 314 18.35 -1.60 -16.28
CA LYS A 314 17.81 -2.42 -17.38
C LYS A 314 16.28 -2.48 -17.32
N ASP A 315 15.65 -2.01 -18.39
CA ASP A 315 14.31 -2.28 -18.93
C ASP A 315 13.20 -2.75 -17.96
N LYS A 316 12.30 -1.81 -17.60
CA LYS A 316 10.94 -2.08 -17.12
C LYS A 316 9.97 -0.98 -17.54
N GLY A 317 9.07 -1.30 -18.48
CA GLY A 317 7.81 -0.59 -18.76
C GLY A 317 7.93 0.83 -19.32
N HIS A 318 7.50 1.03 -20.56
CA HIS A 318 7.35 2.36 -21.16
C HIS A 318 6.08 3.04 -20.61
N LEU A 319 6.19 4.29 -20.14
CA LEU A 319 5.03 5.09 -19.71
C LEU A 319 4.33 5.69 -20.93
N GLU A 320 3.07 5.31 -21.15
CA GLU A 320 2.20 6.00 -22.12
C GLU A 320 1.25 6.95 -21.38
N LEU A 321 1.52 8.26 -21.49
CA LEU A 321 0.64 9.36 -21.08
C LEU A 321 0.24 10.16 -22.33
N GLU A 322 -0.77 9.66 -23.05
CA GLU A 322 -1.21 10.29 -24.31
C GLU A 322 -1.68 11.74 -24.13
N GLU A 323 -2.25 12.08 -22.96
CA GLU A 323 -2.81 13.40 -22.67
C GLU A 323 -2.56 13.81 -21.22
N LEU A 324 -2.22 15.09 -21.01
CA LEU A 324 -2.13 15.70 -19.69
C LEU A 324 -3.49 16.32 -19.29
N GLY A 325 -3.94 16.08 -18.06
CA GLY A 325 -5.22 16.57 -17.56
C GLY A 325 -5.28 18.09 -17.41
N GLU A 326 -6.47 18.68 -17.54
CA GLU A 326 -6.72 20.14 -17.43
C GLU A 326 -6.36 20.72 -16.05
N SER A 327 -6.21 19.88 -15.02
CA SER A 327 -5.81 20.29 -13.68
C SER A 327 -4.38 20.80 -13.57
N ILE A 328 -3.50 20.51 -14.53
CA ILE A 328 -2.14 21.05 -14.53
C ILE A 328 -2.15 22.58 -14.43
N GLY A 329 -3.10 23.25 -15.10
CA GLY A 329 -3.24 24.70 -15.07
C GLY A 329 -3.65 25.29 -13.71
N LYS A 330 -3.91 24.46 -12.69
CA LYS A 330 -4.12 24.92 -11.31
C LYS A 330 -2.80 25.12 -10.56
N LEU A 331 -1.68 24.59 -11.08
CA LEU A 331 -0.36 24.71 -10.47
C LEU A 331 0.30 26.05 -10.80
N GLY A 332 -0.30 27.15 -10.33
CA GLY A 332 0.16 28.52 -10.61
C GLY A 332 1.59 28.82 -10.15
N SER A 333 2.11 28.06 -9.18
CA SER A 333 3.48 28.18 -8.66
C SER A 333 4.53 27.41 -9.48
N LEU A 334 4.11 26.62 -10.49
CA LEU A 334 5.00 25.75 -11.24
C LEU A 334 6.00 26.57 -12.07
N LYS A 335 7.30 26.34 -11.85
CA LYS A 335 8.43 27.00 -12.52
C LYS A 335 9.13 26.09 -13.53
N LYS A 336 9.15 24.78 -13.30
CA LYS A 336 9.80 23.81 -14.19
C LYS A 336 8.90 22.61 -14.43
N LEU A 337 8.76 22.23 -15.70
CA LEU A 337 7.98 21.07 -16.12
C LEU A 337 8.75 20.27 -17.17
N ILE A 338 9.11 19.04 -16.84
CA ILE A 338 9.80 18.10 -17.73
C ILE A 338 8.84 16.95 -18.02
N LEU A 339 8.47 16.76 -19.28
CA LEU A 339 7.59 15.70 -19.76
C LEU A 339 8.31 14.98 -20.91
N ARG A 340 9.12 13.97 -20.59
CA ARG A 340 10.02 13.33 -21.56
C ARG A 340 9.62 11.88 -21.82
N ASP A 341 9.60 11.49 -23.09
CA ASP A 341 9.32 10.12 -23.54
C ASP A 341 7.97 9.56 -23.02
N LEU A 342 6.91 10.37 -23.06
CA LEU A 342 5.62 9.99 -22.49
C LEU A 342 4.59 9.53 -23.53
N GLY A 343 4.94 9.53 -24.81
CA GLY A 343 3.95 9.35 -25.88
C GLY A 343 2.88 10.45 -25.91
N LEU A 344 3.18 11.65 -25.39
CA LEU A 344 2.22 12.74 -25.27
C LEU A 344 1.75 13.23 -26.65
N LYS A 345 0.44 13.23 -26.89
CA LYS A 345 -0.15 13.63 -28.17
C LYS A 345 -0.63 15.08 -28.16
N LYS A 346 -1.05 15.62 -27.01
CA LYS A 346 -1.55 16.99 -26.87
C LYS A 346 -1.35 17.58 -25.48
N LEU A 347 -1.28 18.91 -25.42
CA LEU A 347 -1.31 19.69 -24.18
C LEU A 347 -2.75 20.19 -23.90
N PRO A 348 -3.17 20.26 -22.63
CA PRO A 348 -4.48 20.77 -22.23
C PRO A 348 -4.62 22.28 -22.52
N THR A 349 -5.85 22.76 -22.55
CA THR A 349 -6.11 24.19 -22.79
C THR A 349 -5.67 25.05 -21.61
N SER A 350 -5.81 24.55 -20.39
CA SER A 350 -5.38 25.19 -19.14
C SER A 350 -3.87 25.35 -19.00
N PHE A 351 -3.08 24.79 -19.91
CA PHE A 351 -1.62 24.97 -19.93
C PHE A 351 -1.24 26.44 -20.02
N GLU A 352 -2.11 27.29 -20.58
CA GLU A 352 -1.93 28.74 -20.63
C GLU A 352 -1.95 29.44 -19.27
N ASN A 353 -2.41 28.77 -18.21
CA ASN A 353 -2.50 29.32 -16.86
C ASN A 353 -1.20 29.14 -16.04
N LEU A 354 -0.17 28.49 -16.61
CA LEU A 354 1.11 28.28 -15.94
C LEU A 354 2.01 29.52 -16.01
N ASP A 355 1.53 30.64 -15.46
CA ASP A 355 2.12 31.97 -15.62
C ASP A 355 3.55 32.09 -15.06
N GLN A 356 3.96 31.21 -14.15
CA GLN A 356 5.28 31.18 -13.53
C GLN A 356 6.26 30.22 -14.22
N LEU A 357 5.82 29.48 -15.26
CA LEU A 357 6.64 28.46 -15.89
C LEU A 357 7.82 29.09 -16.64
N ARG A 358 9.03 28.67 -16.27
CA ARG A 358 10.31 29.16 -16.81
C ARG A 358 11.00 28.11 -17.66
N ILE A 359 10.89 26.84 -17.28
CA ILE A 359 11.55 25.73 -17.97
C ILE A 359 10.49 24.71 -18.38
N LEU A 360 10.47 24.38 -19.66
CA LEU A 360 9.59 23.34 -20.20
C LEU A 360 10.36 22.43 -21.13
N SER A 361 10.37 21.12 -20.84
CA SER A 361 10.80 20.10 -21.79
C SER A 361 9.63 19.19 -22.16
N LEU A 362 9.42 19.04 -23.46
CA LEU A 362 8.49 18.11 -24.09
C LEU A 362 9.26 17.13 -24.99
N ALA A 363 10.53 16.87 -24.68
CA ALA A 363 11.40 16.05 -25.50
C ALA A 363 10.88 14.61 -25.66
N GLU A 364 11.21 13.97 -26.78
CA GLU A 364 10.91 12.55 -27.02
C GLU A 364 9.40 12.20 -27.04
N ASN A 365 8.52 13.16 -27.31
CA ASN A 365 7.09 12.91 -27.51
C ASN A 365 6.74 12.93 -28.99
N SER A 366 7.20 11.93 -29.74
CA SER A 366 7.18 11.92 -31.22
C SER A 366 5.81 12.20 -31.87
N GLU A 367 4.69 11.97 -31.17
CA GLU A 367 3.32 12.24 -31.65
C GLU A 367 2.74 13.61 -31.26
N ILE A 368 3.50 14.43 -30.52
CA ILE A 368 2.97 15.66 -29.91
C ILE A 368 2.55 16.71 -30.94
N LYS A 369 1.34 17.24 -30.73
CA LYS A 369 0.83 18.43 -31.44
C LYS A 369 0.87 19.63 -30.51
N LEU A 370 1.78 20.56 -30.79
CA LEU A 370 1.90 21.80 -30.02
C LEU A 370 0.63 22.67 -30.18
N SER A 371 -0.11 22.86 -29.09
CA SER A 371 -1.36 23.64 -29.07
C SER A 371 -1.10 25.14 -28.90
N ASN A 372 -2.12 25.98 -29.11
CA ASN A 372 -1.98 27.43 -28.95
C ASN A 372 -1.66 27.86 -27.52
N SER A 373 -2.04 27.06 -26.52
CA SER A 373 -1.84 27.33 -25.10
C SER A 373 -0.35 27.37 -24.71
N LEU A 374 0.50 26.55 -25.35
CA LEU A 374 1.95 26.58 -25.17
C LEU A 374 2.54 27.98 -25.43
N TRP A 375 2.07 28.64 -26.49
CA TRP A 375 2.61 29.92 -26.95
C TRP A 375 2.08 31.12 -26.14
N LYS A 376 1.30 30.88 -25.08
CA LYS A 376 0.85 31.93 -24.14
C LYS A 376 1.75 32.03 -22.90
N LEU A 377 2.70 31.12 -22.73
CA LEU A 377 3.62 31.09 -21.60
C LEU A 377 4.69 32.18 -21.68
N GLU A 378 4.32 33.43 -21.42
CA GLU A 378 5.22 34.58 -21.59
C GLU A 378 6.45 34.53 -20.66
N SER A 379 6.37 33.84 -19.52
CA SER A 379 7.47 33.68 -18.54
C SER A 379 8.52 32.65 -18.94
N LEU A 380 8.28 31.88 -20.01
CA LEU A 380 9.16 30.78 -20.40
C LEU A 380 10.54 31.29 -20.86
N LYS A 381 11.59 30.66 -20.35
CA LYS A 381 13.00 30.97 -20.62
C LYS A 381 13.69 29.84 -21.38
N GLU A 382 13.39 28.60 -21.03
CA GLU A 382 13.92 27.40 -21.69
C GLU A 382 12.76 26.58 -22.25
N LEU A 383 12.86 26.25 -23.53
CA LEU A 383 11.93 25.37 -24.21
C LEU A 383 12.68 24.28 -24.96
N ASP A 384 12.48 23.05 -24.51
CA ASP A 384 13.01 21.86 -25.16
C ASP A 384 11.90 21.10 -25.89
N LEU A 385 12.00 21.09 -27.22
CA LEU A 385 11.12 20.36 -28.14
C LEU A 385 11.91 19.33 -28.95
N SER A 386 13.08 18.92 -28.47
CA SER A 386 13.94 17.98 -29.16
C SER A 386 13.33 16.59 -29.31
N MET A 387 13.84 15.81 -30.26
CA MET A 387 13.47 14.40 -30.45
C MET A 387 11.95 14.19 -30.64
N ASN A 388 11.29 15.15 -31.28
CA ASN A 388 9.88 15.08 -31.66
C ASN A 388 9.75 14.91 -33.19
N ASN A 389 8.52 14.84 -33.73
CA ASN A 389 8.30 14.78 -35.18
C ASN A 389 7.82 16.12 -35.77
N LEU A 390 8.32 17.25 -35.25
CA LEU A 390 7.88 18.57 -35.67
C LEU A 390 8.39 18.89 -37.08
N ARG A 391 7.50 19.39 -37.94
CA ARG A 391 7.83 19.83 -39.32
C ARG A 391 8.07 21.33 -39.45
N ARG A 392 7.54 22.11 -38.50
CA ARG A 392 7.63 23.57 -38.46
C ARG A 392 7.40 24.06 -37.04
N ILE A 393 7.99 25.21 -36.73
CA ILE A 393 7.65 26.02 -35.56
C ILE A 393 6.66 27.12 -36.00
N PRO A 394 5.54 27.32 -35.28
CA PRO A 394 4.54 28.33 -35.68
C PRO A 394 5.05 29.74 -35.40
N LYS A 395 4.46 30.73 -36.10
CA LYS A 395 4.77 32.15 -35.87
C LYS A 395 4.53 32.59 -34.42
N SER A 396 3.58 31.95 -33.74
CA SER A 396 3.23 32.20 -32.33
C SER A 396 4.42 32.05 -31.36
N VAL A 397 5.53 31.42 -31.78
CA VAL A 397 6.77 31.42 -30.99
C VAL A 397 7.21 32.82 -30.59
N GLU A 398 6.88 33.86 -31.37
CA GLU A 398 7.18 35.26 -31.06
C GLU A 398 6.55 35.79 -29.77
N ASN A 399 5.56 35.09 -29.22
CA ASN A 399 4.92 35.43 -27.95
C ASN A 399 5.79 35.06 -26.74
N LEU A 400 6.74 34.13 -26.89
CA LEU A 400 7.65 33.70 -25.82
C LEU A 400 8.78 34.72 -25.63
N LYS A 401 8.41 35.97 -25.29
CA LYS A 401 9.32 37.14 -25.27
C LYS A 401 10.49 36.99 -24.29
N ASN A 402 10.36 36.10 -23.31
CA ASN A 402 11.40 35.82 -22.32
C ASN A 402 12.29 34.62 -22.67
N LEU A 403 12.06 33.95 -23.81
CA LEU A 403 12.80 32.76 -24.21
C LEU A 403 14.29 33.09 -24.45
N GLN A 404 15.15 32.26 -23.85
CA GLN A 404 16.61 32.35 -23.86
C GLN A 404 17.20 31.17 -24.61
N GLU A 405 16.64 29.98 -24.42
CA GLU A 405 17.14 28.76 -25.03
C GLU A 405 16.02 27.97 -25.70
N LEU A 406 16.29 27.47 -26.90
CA LEU A 406 15.34 26.71 -27.70
C LEU A 406 16.00 25.49 -28.33
N TYR A 407 15.62 24.30 -27.87
CA TYR A 407 16.15 23.03 -28.37
C TYR A 407 15.19 22.38 -29.36
N LEU A 408 15.68 22.11 -30.57
CA LEU A 408 14.88 21.65 -31.72
C LEU A 408 15.51 20.47 -32.47
N TYR A 409 16.67 19.97 -32.05
CA TYR A 409 17.32 18.82 -32.68
C TYR A 409 16.45 17.55 -32.61
N GLY A 410 16.75 16.55 -33.45
CA GLY A 410 15.97 15.32 -33.54
C GLY A 410 14.56 15.54 -34.08
N ASN A 411 14.32 16.59 -34.87
CA ASN A 411 13.02 16.88 -35.51
C ASN A 411 13.11 16.79 -37.04
N ASN A 412 11.97 16.93 -37.72
CA ASN A 412 11.90 16.94 -39.19
C ASN A 412 11.59 18.35 -39.73
N LEU A 413 12.25 19.37 -39.18
CA LEU A 413 12.03 20.77 -39.52
C LEU A 413 12.47 21.07 -40.95
N LYS A 414 11.61 21.77 -41.69
CA LYS A 414 11.94 22.29 -43.04
C LYS A 414 12.47 23.72 -43.03
N SER A 415 12.05 24.51 -42.06
CA SER A 415 12.42 25.92 -41.90
C SER A 415 11.99 26.42 -40.52
N VAL A 416 12.62 27.50 -40.05
CA VAL A 416 12.15 28.28 -38.88
C VAL A 416 11.50 29.59 -39.34
N PRO A 417 10.50 30.13 -38.60
CA PRO A 417 9.87 31.40 -38.96
C PRO A 417 10.78 32.58 -38.60
N LEU A 418 11.76 32.90 -39.46
CA LEU A 418 12.80 33.91 -39.18
C LEU A 418 12.25 35.23 -38.61
N LYS A 419 11.20 35.81 -39.20
CA LYS A 419 10.57 37.06 -38.71
C LYS A 419 10.03 36.98 -37.28
N SER A 420 9.63 35.80 -36.83
CA SER A 420 9.14 35.56 -35.48
C SER A 420 10.30 35.32 -34.51
N ILE A 421 11.33 34.59 -34.94
CA ILE A 421 12.57 34.41 -34.17
C ILE A 421 13.31 35.75 -33.97
N GLU A 422 13.30 36.65 -34.95
CA GLU A 422 13.84 38.01 -34.85
C GLU A 422 13.20 38.85 -33.73
N LYS A 423 11.99 38.50 -33.28
CA LYS A 423 11.31 39.18 -32.16
C LYS A 423 11.73 38.66 -30.79
N LEU A 424 12.38 37.50 -30.71
CA LEU A 424 12.86 36.89 -29.47
C LEU A 424 14.17 37.56 -29.02
N LYS A 425 14.08 38.78 -28.51
CA LYS A 425 15.24 39.62 -28.18
C LYS A 425 16.13 39.08 -27.06
N LYS A 426 15.65 38.09 -26.30
CA LYS A 426 16.40 37.45 -25.23
C LYS A 426 16.98 36.09 -25.62
N LEU A 427 16.75 35.63 -26.85
CA LEU A 427 17.24 34.33 -27.32
C LEU A 427 18.76 34.36 -27.42
N GLN A 428 19.39 33.44 -26.72
CA GLN A 428 20.85 33.29 -26.61
C GLN A 428 21.32 31.99 -27.27
N GLU A 429 20.46 30.97 -27.29
CA GLU A 429 20.79 29.69 -27.90
C GLU A 429 19.60 29.10 -28.66
N ILE A 430 19.88 28.60 -29.86
CA ILE A 430 18.98 27.73 -30.62
C ILE A 430 19.77 26.49 -31.04
N CYS A 431 19.34 25.32 -30.59
CA CYS A 431 20.01 24.07 -30.86
C CYS A 431 19.23 23.27 -31.92
N VAL A 432 19.90 22.85 -32.99
CA VAL A 432 19.29 22.12 -34.12
C VAL A 432 20.20 21.00 -34.64
N ASP A 433 19.65 20.11 -35.45
CA ASP A 433 20.45 19.08 -36.15
C ASP A 433 21.44 19.71 -37.14
N LEU A 434 22.64 19.13 -37.25
CA LEU A 434 23.64 19.52 -38.24
C LEU A 434 23.09 19.56 -39.67
N GLU A 435 22.29 18.56 -40.02
CA GLU A 435 21.67 18.48 -41.33
C GLU A 435 20.60 19.55 -41.56
N PHE A 436 19.92 20.01 -40.51
CA PHE A 436 19.01 21.16 -40.63
C PHE A 436 19.80 22.46 -40.83
N ALA A 437 20.86 22.69 -40.04
CA ALA A 437 21.70 23.88 -40.15
C ALA A 437 22.28 24.05 -41.57
N LYS A 438 22.78 22.96 -42.18
CA LYS A 438 23.31 22.96 -43.56
C LYS A 438 22.27 23.32 -44.64
N ARG A 439 20.99 23.13 -44.36
CA ARG A 439 19.88 23.39 -45.30
C ARG A 439 19.22 24.75 -45.09
N MET A 440 19.63 25.51 -44.08
CA MET A 440 19.13 26.86 -43.86
C MET A 440 19.47 27.75 -45.06
N ASP A 441 18.55 28.66 -45.39
CA ASP A 441 18.88 29.74 -46.32
C ASP A 441 19.90 30.70 -45.70
N ASP A 442 20.72 31.34 -46.54
CA ASP A 442 21.82 32.21 -46.12
C ASP A 442 21.38 33.29 -45.12
N LYS A 443 20.17 33.84 -45.30
CA LYS A 443 19.65 34.90 -44.43
C LYS A 443 19.33 34.37 -43.03
N THR A 444 18.69 33.20 -42.95
CA THR A 444 18.39 32.54 -41.68
C THR A 444 19.66 32.15 -40.96
N TYR A 445 20.62 31.52 -41.66
CA TYR A 445 21.89 31.11 -41.08
C TYR A 445 22.69 32.30 -40.56
N GLU A 446 22.84 33.36 -41.36
CA GLU A 446 23.61 34.54 -41.00
C GLU A 446 23.04 35.25 -39.75
N TYR A 447 21.72 35.22 -39.57
CA TYR A 447 21.08 35.75 -38.37
C TYR A 447 21.35 34.88 -37.13
N LEU A 448 21.30 33.55 -37.28
CA LEU A 448 21.40 32.62 -36.15
C LEU A 448 22.82 32.23 -35.79
N LYS A 449 23.82 32.37 -36.67
CA LYS A 449 25.18 31.81 -36.50
C LYS A 449 25.87 32.07 -35.16
N ASN A 450 25.55 33.17 -34.47
CA ASN A 450 26.16 33.53 -33.18
C ASN A 450 25.45 32.90 -31.97
N ILE A 451 24.24 32.39 -32.17
CA ILE A 451 23.39 31.76 -31.16
C ILE A 451 23.03 30.32 -31.56
N LEU A 452 23.57 29.81 -32.67
CA LEU A 452 23.24 28.50 -33.24
C LEU A 452 24.18 27.44 -32.67
N SER A 453 23.62 26.51 -31.91
CA SER A 453 24.27 25.28 -31.48
C SER A 453 23.82 24.12 -32.35
N VAL A 454 24.71 23.17 -32.57
CA VAL A 454 24.47 22.05 -33.47
C VAL A 454 24.87 20.74 -32.81
N THR A 455 23.97 19.75 -32.87
CA THR A 455 24.16 18.38 -32.38
C THR A 455 24.41 17.39 -33.52
#